data_AF-A0AA39YSI1-F1
#
_entry.id   AF-A0AA39YSI1-F1
#
_cell.length_a   1.000
_cell.length_b   1.000
_cell.length_c   1.000
_cell.angle_alpha   90.00
_cell.angle_beta   90.00
_cell.angle_gamma   90.00
#
_symmetry.space_group_name_H-M   'P 1'
#
loop_
_entity.id
_entity.type
_entity.pdbx_description
1 polymer ?
#
loop_
_entity_poly.entity_id
_entity_poly.type
_entity_poly.pdbx_seq_one_letter_code
_entity_poly.pdbx_strand_id
1 'polypeptide(L)'
;MRAFTALSFASLVLGQQVGEYNTEKHPEMPIQVCTAPGSCQKESTSVVLDSNWRWTHVTSGYTNCFSGEWNATACPDGKTCAANCAIEGADYSGTYGITTPSSGALQLKFVTKNDNGKNVGSRVYLMASETKYRMFNLLNKEFTIDVDVSKLACGINGAVYFSEMDEDGGMARFPGNKAGAKYGTGYCDSQCPGDIKFINGEANSEGWKDGAGRFGACCAEMDIWEANLDATAYTPHPCTVSEQTRCEGTDCGNGSERYSGMCDKDGCDFNSFRMGNKEFYGTGMAVDTSKPMTVVTQFITDDGTDTGTLKSIHRLYVQDGKVISNSNTNFEGIDPVNHISDQYCEQQKTVFGDNNYFKTIGGMAAMGKQLTKMVLVLSVWDDHAVSMNWLDSNFPTDEDPSKPGIARGRCNPDAGLPATVEAAHPDAYVVYSNIKFGAINSTFTAN
;
A
#
# COMPACT_ATOMS: atom_id res chain seq x y z
N MET A 1 -59.40 19.40 -19.49
CA MET A 1 -57.94 19.21 -19.27
C MET A 1 -57.73 18.74 -17.85
N ARG A 2 -57.37 17.47 -17.64
CA ARG A 2 -56.95 16.95 -16.34
C ARG A 2 -55.42 16.93 -16.35
N ALA A 3 -54.80 17.77 -15.54
CA ALA A 3 -53.36 17.79 -15.37
C ALA A 3 -52.95 16.60 -14.50
N PHE A 4 -52.12 15.70 -15.04
CA PHE A 4 -51.41 14.69 -14.27
C PHE A 4 -50.15 15.33 -13.69
N THR A 5 -50.14 15.53 -12.38
CA THR A 5 -48.92 15.89 -11.64
C THR A 5 -48.10 14.62 -11.48
N ALA A 6 -47.00 14.49 -12.22
CA ALA A 6 -46.03 13.43 -12.02
C ALA A 6 -45.29 13.69 -10.70
N LEU A 7 -45.55 12.87 -9.68
CA LEU A 7 -44.82 12.86 -8.43
C LEU A 7 -43.53 12.06 -8.67
N SER A 8 -42.42 12.76 -8.97
CA SER A 8 -41.10 12.15 -9.01
C SER A 8 -40.68 11.78 -7.59
N PHE A 9 -40.77 10.50 -7.24
CA PHE A 9 -40.06 9.95 -6.09
C PHE A 9 -38.56 10.03 -6.38
N ALA A 10 -37.89 11.04 -5.85
CA ALA A 10 -36.43 11.00 -5.73
C ALA A 10 -36.10 9.88 -4.75
N SER A 11 -35.57 8.77 -5.25
CA SER A 11 -34.93 7.76 -4.42
C SER A 11 -33.74 8.43 -3.73
N LEU A 12 -33.90 8.72 -2.42
CA LEU A 12 -32.78 9.06 -1.56
C LEU A 12 -31.87 7.83 -1.52
N VAL A 13 -30.83 7.82 -2.35
CA VAL A 13 -29.76 6.82 -2.26
C VAL A 13 -28.97 7.17 -1.00
N LEU A 14 -29.31 6.48 0.09
CA LEU A 14 -28.58 6.53 1.35
C LEU A 14 -27.32 5.67 1.19
N GLY A 15 -26.17 6.24 1.51
CA GLY A 15 -24.85 5.62 1.38
C GLY A 15 -24.18 5.36 2.72
N GLN A 16 -22.96 4.83 2.75
CA GLN A 16 -22.10 4.84 3.92
C GLN A 16 -21.98 6.27 4.44
N GLN A 17 -22.41 6.47 5.68
CA GLN A 17 -22.55 7.78 6.30
C GLN A 17 -21.29 8.20 7.05
N VAL A 18 -21.29 9.44 7.50
CA VAL A 18 -20.25 10.03 8.34
C VAL A 18 -20.73 10.04 9.79
N GLY A 19 -19.91 9.52 10.69
CA GLY A 19 -20.14 9.57 12.13
C GLY A 19 -19.89 10.97 12.69
N GLU A 20 -20.48 11.27 13.83
CA GLU A 20 -20.44 12.59 14.46
C GLU A 20 -19.96 12.56 15.92
N TYR A 21 -19.65 11.37 16.46
CA TYR A 21 -19.20 11.20 17.85
C TYR A 21 -17.72 11.56 18.03
N ASN A 22 -16.88 11.24 17.04
CA ASN A 22 -15.45 11.59 17.03
C ASN A 22 -15.15 12.51 15.84
N THR A 23 -14.61 13.70 16.13
CA THR A 23 -14.19 14.62 15.07
C THR A 23 -12.95 14.07 14.34
N GLU A 24 -13.03 13.99 13.02
CA GLU A 24 -11.88 13.62 12.19
C GLU A 24 -10.88 14.78 12.07
N LYS A 25 -9.64 14.55 12.51
CA LYS A 25 -8.54 15.51 12.42
C LYS A 25 -7.26 14.82 11.94
N HIS A 26 -6.89 15.08 10.69
CA HIS A 26 -5.71 14.49 10.04
C HIS A 26 -4.40 14.99 10.67
N PRO A 27 -3.47 14.10 11.05
CA PRO A 27 -2.12 14.49 11.46
C PRO A 27 -1.34 15.14 10.32
N GLU A 28 -0.61 16.22 10.59
CA GLU A 28 0.20 16.93 9.59
C GLU A 28 1.46 16.16 9.21
N MET A 29 1.71 16.02 7.91
CA MET A 29 2.92 15.38 7.38
C MET A 29 3.35 16.13 6.11
N PRO A 30 3.89 17.36 6.23
CA PRO A 30 4.32 18.12 5.07
C PRO A 30 5.44 17.41 4.29
N ILE A 31 5.38 17.52 2.96
CA ILE A 31 6.39 16.99 2.04
C ILE A 31 7.17 18.12 1.36
N GLN A 32 8.11 17.77 0.47
CA GLN A 32 8.79 18.74 -0.37
C GLN A 32 8.69 18.37 -1.86
N VAL A 33 8.51 19.40 -2.71
CA VAL A 33 8.55 19.27 -4.17
C VAL A 33 9.83 19.92 -4.70
N CYS A 34 10.65 19.14 -5.40
CA CYS A 34 11.99 19.54 -5.83
C CYS A 34 12.08 19.69 -7.36
N THR A 35 12.78 20.73 -7.82
CA THR A 35 13.05 20.96 -9.25
C THR A 35 14.50 20.72 -9.65
N ALA A 36 15.41 20.83 -8.69
CA ALA A 36 16.85 20.59 -8.82
C ALA A 36 17.44 20.26 -7.44
N PRO A 37 18.66 19.70 -7.34
CA PRO A 37 19.33 19.48 -6.05
C PRO A 37 19.31 20.74 -5.18
N GLY A 38 18.86 20.59 -3.94
CA GLY A 38 18.75 21.70 -2.97
C GLY A 38 17.68 22.74 -3.28
N SER A 39 16.90 22.57 -4.36
CA SER A 39 15.83 23.48 -4.78
C SER A 39 14.47 22.83 -4.57
N CYS A 40 14.05 22.77 -3.31
CA CYS A 40 12.78 22.15 -2.91
C CYS A 40 11.85 23.14 -2.19
N GLN A 41 10.57 23.08 -2.51
CA GLN A 41 9.51 23.86 -1.84
C GLN A 41 8.71 22.96 -0.92
N LYS A 42 8.37 23.45 0.27
CA LYS A 42 7.51 22.73 1.21
C LYS A 42 6.07 22.73 0.68
N GLU A 43 5.43 21.58 0.70
CA GLU A 43 4.01 21.40 0.45
C GLU A 43 3.33 20.97 1.76
N SER A 44 2.29 21.69 2.17
CA SER A 44 1.54 21.36 3.38
C SER A 44 0.54 20.24 3.09
N THR A 45 0.84 19.06 3.62
CA THR A 45 0.05 17.84 3.48
C THR A 45 -0.25 17.24 4.86
N SER A 46 -1.23 16.35 4.92
CA SER A 46 -1.60 15.59 6.11
C SER A 46 -1.76 14.10 5.77
N VAL A 47 -2.03 13.26 6.76
CA VAL A 47 -2.36 11.85 6.54
C VAL A 47 -3.75 11.51 7.07
N VAL A 48 -4.42 10.56 6.41
CA VAL A 48 -5.72 10.04 6.85
C VAL A 48 -5.66 8.53 7.03
N LEU A 49 -6.25 8.04 8.12
CA LEU A 49 -6.41 6.60 8.39
C LEU A 49 -7.42 5.98 7.43
N ASP A 50 -7.05 4.82 6.88
CA ASP A 50 -7.91 3.97 6.07
C ASP A 50 -9.24 3.62 6.76
N SER A 51 -10.31 3.58 5.97
CA SER A 51 -11.67 3.36 6.46
C SER A 51 -11.89 2.00 7.15
N ASN A 52 -11.09 0.98 6.85
CA ASN A 52 -11.22 -0.36 7.40
C ASN A 52 -10.89 -0.42 8.89
N TRP A 53 -10.05 0.49 9.40
CA TRP A 53 -9.71 0.55 10.83
C TRP A 53 -10.77 1.24 11.69
N ARG A 54 -11.62 2.05 11.06
CA ARG A 54 -12.51 2.96 11.78
C ARG A 54 -13.66 2.21 12.41
N TRP A 55 -14.16 2.77 13.50
CA TRP A 55 -15.38 2.29 14.13
C TRP A 55 -16.57 2.54 13.18
N THR A 56 -17.34 1.48 12.94
CA THR A 56 -18.52 1.50 12.08
C THR A 56 -19.76 1.15 12.89
N HIS A 57 -20.69 2.10 13.02
CA HIS A 57 -21.89 1.96 13.83
C HIS A 57 -23.14 2.45 13.11
N VAL A 58 -24.31 2.09 13.64
CA VAL A 58 -25.59 2.57 13.11
C VAL A 58 -25.71 4.09 13.25
N THR A 59 -26.27 4.75 12.25
CA THR A 59 -26.44 6.22 12.23
C THR A 59 -27.34 6.75 13.34
N SER A 60 -28.18 5.90 13.93
CA SER A 60 -29.16 6.26 14.97
C SER A 60 -28.66 6.02 16.40
N GLY A 61 -27.41 5.62 16.62
CA GLY A 61 -26.90 5.30 17.94
C GLY A 61 -25.47 4.74 17.94
N TYR A 62 -25.15 3.91 18.93
CA TYR A 62 -23.79 3.37 19.17
C TYR A 62 -23.66 1.89 18.82
N THR A 63 -24.73 1.26 18.32
CA THR A 63 -24.70 -0.16 17.98
C THR A 63 -23.75 -0.40 16.83
N ASN A 64 -22.76 -1.29 17.02
CA ASN A 64 -21.81 -1.65 15.98
C ASN A 64 -22.54 -2.24 14.76
N CYS A 65 -22.18 -1.74 13.58
CA CYS A 65 -22.48 -2.39 12.31
C CYS A 65 -21.48 -3.50 12.01
N PHE A 66 -20.24 -3.35 12.50
CA PHE A 66 -19.17 -4.33 12.32
C PHE A 66 -18.37 -4.50 13.62
N SER A 67 -18.17 -5.74 14.05
CA SER A 67 -17.30 -6.08 15.19
C SER A 67 -16.68 -7.47 14.98
N GLY A 68 -15.87 -7.60 13.92
CA GLY A 68 -15.37 -8.89 13.40
C GLY A 68 -16.36 -9.55 12.43
N GLU A 69 -17.66 -9.35 12.69
CA GLU A 69 -18.77 -9.78 11.84
C GLU A 69 -19.75 -8.62 11.62
N TRP A 70 -20.51 -8.69 10.52
CA TRP A 70 -21.56 -7.71 10.21
C TRP A 70 -22.82 -7.92 11.04
N ASN A 71 -23.41 -6.84 11.52
CA ASN A 71 -24.70 -6.88 12.20
C ASN A 71 -25.82 -7.18 11.21
N ALA A 72 -26.37 -8.39 11.21
CA ALA A 72 -27.37 -8.84 10.25
C ALA A 72 -28.68 -8.00 10.21
N THR A 73 -29.01 -7.27 11.29
CA THR A 73 -30.18 -6.37 11.30
C THR A 73 -29.86 -5.04 10.64
N ALA A 74 -28.70 -4.46 10.92
CA ALA A 74 -28.27 -3.21 10.29
C ALA A 74 -27.83 -3.42 8.83
N CYS A 75 -27.26 -4.59 8.54
CA CYS A 75 -26.60 -4.96 7.30
C CYS A 75 -27.17 -6.24 6.66
N PRO A 76 -28.46 -6.26 6.27
CA PRO A 76 -29.04 -7.40 5.57
C PRO A 76 -28.51 -7.54 4.14
N ASP A 77 -28.04 -6.45 3.55
CA ASP A 77 -27.38 -6.37 2.24
C ASP A 77 -26.42 -5.16 2.23
N GLY A 78 -25.52 -5.12 1.25
CA GLY A 78 -24.47 -4.10 1.20
C GLY A 78 -24.97 -2.66 1.08
N LYS A 79 -26.07 -2.43 0.35
CA LYS A 79 -26.66 -1.08 0.15
C LYS A 79 -27.36 -0.60 1.41
N THR A 80 -28.19 -1.46 1.99
CA THR A 80 -28.89 -1.16 3.25
C THR A 80 -27.90 -0.96 4.40
N CYS A 81 -26.84 -1.78 4.45
CA CYS A 81 -25.76 -1.61 5.41
C CYS A 81 -25.08 -0.26 5.27
N ALA A 82 -24.67 0.12 4.05
CA ALA A 82 -24.09 1.42 3.78
C ALA A 82 -25.02 2.54 4.26
N ALA A 83 -26.30 2.52 3.87
CA ALA A 83 -27.30 3.49 4.30
C ALA A 83 -27.45 3.61 5.83
N ASN A 84 -27.38 2.50 6.55
CA ASN A 84 -27.62 2.43 7.98
C ASN A 84 -26.38 2.73 8.82
N CYS A 85 -25.19 2.67 8.23
CA CYS A 85 -23.93 2.66 8.97
C CYS A 85 -23.04 3.86 8.65
N ALA A 86 -22.40 4.39 9.68
CA ALA A 86 -21.50 5.52 9.63
C ALA A 86 -20.07 5.12 9.95
N ILE A 87 -19.09 5.73 9.27
CA ILE A 87 -17.67 5.68 9.64
C ILE A 87 -17.35 6.84 10.58
N GLU A 88 -16.75 6.55 11.72
CA GLU A 88 -16.32 7.57 12.68
C GLU A 88 -14.95 8.20 12.44
N GLY A 89 -14.74 9.36 13.07
CA GLY A 89 -13.41 9.95 13.21
C GLY A 89 -12.46 9.08 14.05
N ALA A 90 -11.17 9.35 13.93
CA ALA A 90 -10.12 8.54 14.55
C ALA A 90 -9.36 9.27 15.67
N ASP A 91 -9.17 8.61 16.81
CA ASP A 91 -8.10 8.94 17.75
C ASP A 91 -6.79 8.28 17.28
N TYR A 92 -6.10 8.99 16.39
CA TYR A 92 -4.87 8.54 15.74
C TYR A 92 -3.83 8.01 16.73
N SER A 93 -3.54 8.75 17.81
CA SER A 93 -2.46 8.37 18.72
C SER A 93 -2.89 7.33 19.75
N GLY A 94 -4.03 7.52 20.42
CA GLY A 94 -4.42 6.68 21.55
C GLY A 94 -5.00 5.34 21.13
N THR A 95 -5.69 5.29 19.99
CA THR A 95 -6.34 4.07 19.49
C THR A 95 -5.47 3.35 18.46
N TYR A 96 -4.84 4.07 17.54
CA TYR A 96 -4.14 3.48 16.39
C TYR A 96 -2.61 3.62 16.43
N GLY A 97 -2.03 4.34 17.41
CA GLY A 97 -0.59 4.50 17.55
C GLY A 97 0.09 5.29 16.43
N ILE A 98 -0.67 6.14 15.75
CA ILE A 98 -0.24 7.00 14.66
C ILE A 98 0.12 8.37 15.23
N THR A 99 1.37 8.78 15.06
CA THR A 99 1.88 10.05 15.61
C THR A 99 2.79 10.75 14.62
N THR A 100 2.95 12.07 14.76
CA THR A 100 3.88 12.87 13.97
C THR A 100 4.97 13.43 14.88
N PRO A 101 6.04 12.66 15.15
CA PRO A 101 7.03 13.00 16.19
C PRO A 101 7.80 14.29 15.90
N SER A 102 7.86 14.71 14.63
CA SER A 102 8.39 15.98 14.17
C SER A 102 7.72 16.39 12.85
N SER A 103 7.92 17.64 12.42
CA SER A 103 7.35 18.14 11.16
C SER A 103 7.79 17.29 9.98
N GLY A 104 6.83 16.65 9.30
CA GLY A 104 7.09 15.82 8.12
C GLY A 104 7.60 14.41 8.45
N ALA A 105 7.55 14.00 9.72
CA ALA A 105 7.77 12.63 10.15
C ALA A 105 6.46 12.01 10.65
N LEU A 106 6.24 10.76 10.30
CA LEU A 106 5.12 9.93 10.68
C LEU A 106 5.66 8.65 11.33
N GLN A 107 5.20 8.34 12.53
CA GLN A 107 5.49 7.08 13.19
C GLN A 107 4.22 6.23 13.25
N LEU A 108 4.32 5.00 12.77
CA LEU A 108 3.26 4.00 12.86
C LEU A 108 3.71 2.91 13.82
N LYS A 109 3.00 2.75 14.94
CA LYS A 109 3.21 1.62 15.85
C LYS A 109 2.52 0.37 15.31
N PHE A 110 3.16 -0.77 15.53
CA PHE A 110 2.60 -2.07 15.14
C PHE A 110 1.43 -2.47 16.05
N VAL A 111 1.59 -2.46 17.38
CA VAL A 111 0.49 -2.76 18.31
C VAL A 111 0.16 -1.55 19.19
N THR A 112 -1.12 -1.21 19.26
CA THR A 112 -1.63 -0.18 20.19
C THR A 112 -2.73 -0.77 21.06
N LYS A 113 -2.51 -0.82 22.38
CA LYS A 113 -3.51 -1.26 23.34
C LYS A 113 -4.32 -0.07 23.83
N ASN A 114 -5.64 -0.23 23.88
CA ASN A 114 -6.58 0.76 24.36
C ASN A 114 -7.71 0.07 25.17
N ASP A 115 -8.66 0.85 25.69
CA ASP A 115 -9.73 0.33 26.55
C ASP A 115 -10.68 -0.66 25.82
N ASN A 116 -10.69 -0.64 24.48
CA ASN A 116 -11.50 -1.53 23.64
C ASN A 116 -10.73 -2.76 23.13
N GLY A 117 -9.48 -2.95 23.56
CA GLY A 117 -8.65 -4.11 23.19
C GLY A 117 -7.30 -3.71 22.61
N LYS A 118 -6.89 -4.38 21.53
CA LYS A 118 -5.66 -4.07 20.80
C LYS A 118 -5.98 -3.75 19.34
N ASN A 119 -5.36 -2.70 18.82
CA ASN A 119 -5.21 -2.45 17.40
C ASN A 119 -3.87 -3.03 16.93
N VAL A 120 -3.86 -3.66 15.76
CA VAL A 120 -2.67 -4.19 15.09
C VAL A 120 -2.57 -3.56 13.72
N GLY A 121 -1.40 -3.04 13.40
CA GLY A 121 -1.10 -2.37 12.15
C GLY A 121 -1.86 -1.06 11.93
N SER A 122 -1.52 -0.40 10.83
CA SER A 122 -2.27 0.74 10.30
C SER A 122 -1.93 0.96 8.83
N ARG A 123 -2.85 1.59 8.10
CA ARG A 123 -2.65 2.08 6.73
C ARG A 123 -3.15 3.50 6.63
N VAL A 124 -2.35 4.40 6.09
CA VAL A 124 -2.70 5.81 5.92
C VAL A 124 -2.41 6.32 4.52
N TYR A 125 -3.12 7.35 4.11
CA TYR A 125 -2.99 7.99 2.80
C TYR A 125 -2.53 9.44 2.94
N LEU A 126 -1.68 9.91 2.03
CA LEU A 126 -1.30 11.31 1.99
C LEU A 126 -2.42 12.18 1.41
N MET A 127 -2.76 13.26 2.10
CA MET A 127 -3.84 14.18 1.76
C MET A 127 -3.27 15.51 1.23
N ALA A 128 -3.86 16.01 0.14
CA ALA A 128 -3.61 17.36 -0.39
C ALA A 128 -4.48 18.42 0.29
N SER A 129 -5.64 18.01 0.81
CA SER A 129 -6.59 18.85 1.54
C SER A 129 -7.47 17.95 2.43
N GLU A 130 -8.40 18.50 3.22
CA GLU A 130 -9.29 17.68 4.05
C GLU A 130 -10.12 16.64 3.28
N THR A 131 -10.36 16.84 1.98
CA THR A 131 -11.30 16.03 1.19
C THR A 131 -10.68 15.38 -0.05
N LYS A 132 -9.36 15.51 -0.23
CA LYS A 132 -8.66 14.97 -1.41
C LYS A 132 -7.33 14.37 -1.05
N TYR A 133 -7.07 13.16 -1.54
CA TYR A 133 -5.75 12.57 -1.54
C TYR A 133 -4.79 13.41 -2.39
N ARG A 134 -3.50 13.31 -2.09
CA ARG A 134 -2.45 13.88 -2.92
C ARG A 134 -2.14 12.94 -4.07
N MET A 135 -2.51 13.33 -5.28
CA MET A 135 -2.25 12.55 -6.49
C MET A 135 -0.83 12.76 -7.00
N PHE A 136 -0.11 11.69 -7.32
CA PHE A 136 1.24 11.73 -7.88
C PHE A 136 1.23 11.25 -9.34
N ASN A 137 1.95 11.96 -10.20
CA ASN A 137 2.40 11.45 -11.50
C ASN A 137 3.88 11.11 -11.38
N LEU A 138 4.21 9.82 -11.40
CA LEU A 138 5.56 9.34 -11.13
C LEU A 138 6.42 9.23 -12.40
N LEU A 139 5.86 9.33 -13.61
CA LEU A 139 6.64 9.21 -14.85
C LEU A 139 7.69 10.31 -14.97
N ASN A 140 8.94 9.90 -15.23
CA ASN A 140 10.10 10.79 -15.33
C ASN A 140 10.28 11.67 -14.08
N LYS A 141 10.02 11.06 -12.92
CA LYS A 141 10.17 11.67 -11.60
C LYS A 141 10.97 10.78 -10.67
N GLU A 142 11.37 11.39 -9.58
CA GLU A 142 12.06 10.79 -8.45
C GLU A 142 11.21 10.98 -7.20
N PHE A 143 10.98 9.88 -6.47
CA PHE A 143 10.36 9.87 -5.16
C PHE A 143 11.39 9.40 -4.14
N THR A 144 11.51 10.15 -3.04
CA THR A 144 12.49 9.90 -2.00
C THR A 144 11.84 10.03 -0.63
N ILE A 145 12.22 9.14 0.28
CA ILE A 145 11.72 9.10 1.65
C ILE A 145 12.83 8.62 2.60
N ASP A 146 12.89 9.21 3.79
CA ASP A 146 13.72 8.68 4.87
C ASP A 146 12.90 7.67 5.67
N VAL A 147 13.46 6.49 5.92
CA VAL A 147 12.84 5.40 6.66
C VAL A 147 13.71 4.99 7.85
N ASP A 148 13.08 4.72 8.99
CA ASP A 148 13.69 4.01 10.12
C ASP A 148 12.90 2.72 10.37
N VAL A 149 13.55 1.59 10.02
CA VAL A 149 13.03 0.23 10.16
C VAL A 149 13.73 -0.54 11.27
N SER A 150 14.57 0.12 12.08
CA SER A 150 15.41 -0.53 13.11
C SER A 150 14.62 -1.26 14.20
N LYS A 151 13.30 -1.05 14.24
CA LYS A 151 12.34 -1.68 15.16
C LYS A 151 11.37 -2.65 14.49
N LEU A 152 11.52 -2.90 13.20
CA LEU A 152 10.70 -3.87 12.47
C LEU A 152 11.41 -5.21 12.40
N ALA A 153 10.99 -6.15 13.27
CA ALA A 153 11.52 -7.50 13.27
C ALA A 153 11.00 -8.32 12.07
N CYS A 154 11.54 -9.54 11.91
CA CYS A 154 10.99 -10.56 11.01
C CYS A 154 9.47 -10.70 11.17
N GLY A 155 8.75 -10.83 10.06
CA GLY A 155 7.29 -10.98 10.08
C GLY A 155 6.49 -9.68 10.04
N ILE A 156 7.14 -8.53 10.23
CA ILE A 156 6.50 -7.21 10.13
C ILE A 156 6.92 -6.58 8.81
N ASN A 157 6.03 -5.86 8.15
CA ASN A 157 6.34 -5.05 6.97
C ASN A 157 5.93 -3.60 7.23
N GLY A 158 6.89 -2.69 7.14
CA GLY A 158 6.64 -1.27 6.99
C GLY A 158 6.65 -0.92 5.51
N ALA A 159 5.46 -0.68 4.94
CA ALA A 159 5.32 -0.44 3.51
C ALA A 159 5.15 1.05 3.16
N VAL A 160 5.78 1.45 2.04
CA VAL A 160 5.58 2.70 1.31
C VAL A 160 5.27 2.34 -0.12
N TYR A 161 4.09 2.72 -0.60
CA TYR A 161 3.64 2.30 -1.92
C TYR A 161 2.64 3.28 -2.51
N PHE A 162 2.34 3.10 -3.79
CA PHE A 162 1.39 3.90 -4.51
C PHE A 162 0.27 3.04 -5.07
N SER A 163 -0.97 3.49 -4.88
CA SER A 163 -2.16 2.80 -5.36
C SER A 163 -2.97 3.72 -6.29
N GLU A 164 -3.52 3.19 -7.38
CA GLU A 164 -4.35 3.91 -8.36
C GLU A 164 -5.80 4.15 -7.85
N MET A 165 -5.90 4.77 -6.67
CA MET A 165 -7.15 5.19 -6.04
C MET A 165 -7.71 6.49 -6.64
N ASP A 166 -9.02 6.69 -6.51
CA ASP A 166 -9.67 7.97 -6.84
C ASP A 166 -9.26 9.09 -5.86
N GLU A 167 -8.99 10.29 -6.37
CA GLU A 167 -8.59 11.46 -5.57
C GLU A 167 -9.54 11.78 -4.40
N ASP A 168 -10.85 11.56 -4.58
CA ASP A 168 -11.88 11.82 -3.59
C ASP A 168 -12.31 10.58 -2.80
N GLY A 169 -11.60 9.46 -2.94
CA GLY A 169 -11.94 8.18 -2.33
C GLY A 169 -13.21 7.53 -2.89
N GLY A 170 -13.63 7.94 -4.09
CA GLY A 170 -14.75 7.37 -4.85
C GLY A 170 -16.08 8.11 -4.66
N MET A 171 -16.11 9.26 -3.99
CA MET A 171 -17.36 10.00 -3.74
C MET A 171 -18.09 10.40 -5.02
N ALA A 172 -17.36 10.87 -6.04
CA ALA A 172 -17.96 11.30 -7.30
C ALA A 172 -18.52 10.13 -8.11
N ARG A 173 -17.84 8.97 -8.08
CA ARG A 173 -18.24 7.76 -8.82
C ARG A 173 -19.37 7.00 -8.11
N PHE A 174 -19.42 7.05 -6.78
CA PHE A 174 -20.30 6.22 -5.96
C PHE A 174 -21.17 7.08 -5.03
N PRO A 175 -22.43 7.38 -5.41
CA PRO A 175 -23.35 8.17 -4.58
C PRO A 175 -23.61 7.55 -3.19
N GLY A 176 -23.39 6.24 -3.05
CA GLY A 176 -23.42 5.51 -1.80
C GLY A 176 -22.21 5.76 -0.89
N ASN A 177 -21.22 6.56 -1.28
CA ASN A 177 -20.13 6.98 -0.42
C ASN A 177 -20.33 8.43 0.02
N LYS A 178 -20.62 8.67 1.31
CA LYS A 178 -20.71 10.03 1.87
C LYS A 178 -19.48 10.42 2.69
N ALA A 179 -18.55 9.50 2.91
CA ALA A 179 -17.37 9.70 3.76
C ALA A 179 -16.15 10.16 2.94
N GLY A 180 -15.82 9.45 1.87
CA GLY A 180 -14.76 9.84 0.94
C GLY A 180 -13.34 9.83 1.51
N ALA A 181 -12.44 10.49 0.78
CA ALA A 181 -11.03 10.61 1.16
C ALA A 181 -10.83 11.19 2.57
N LYS A 182 -11.74 12.04 3.06
CA LYS A 182 -11.69 12.58 4.43
C LYS A 182 -11.67 11.48 5.50
N TYR A 183 -12.25 10.33 5.20
CA TYR A 183 -12.33 9.16 6.09
C TYR A 183 -11.59 7.94 5.52
N GLY A 184 -10.70 8.13 4.55
CA GLY A 184 -9.84 7.07 4.03
C GLY A 184 -10.56 5.98 3.23
N THR A 185 -11.62 6.33 2.48
CA THR A 185 -12.33 5.36 1.63
C THR A 185 -11.66 5.15 0.26
N GLY A 186 -12.06 4.08 -0.44
CA GLY A 186 -11.70 3.88 -1.85
C GLY A 186 -10.40 3.12 -2.07
N TYR A 187 -9.87 2.45 -1.04
CA TYR A 187 -8.67 1.63 -1.16
C TYR A 187 -8.85 0.50 -2.18
N CYS A 188 -7.77 0.23 -2.89
CA CYS A 188 -7.57 -0.89 -3.78
C CYS A 188 -6.08 -1.15 -3.90
N ASP A 189 -5.72 -2.34 -4.36
CA ASP A 189 -4.34 -2.67 -4.71
C ASP A 189 -4.31 -3.84 -5.71
N SER A 190 -3.12 -4.33 -6.04
CA SER A 190 -2.95 -5.40 -7.02
C SER A 190 -3.40 -6.77 -6.53
N GLN A 191 -3.56 -6.94 -5.21
CA GLN A 191 -4.06 -8.16 -4.58
C GLN A 191 -5.58 -8.28 -4.66
N CYS A 192 -6.29 -7.25 -5.13
CA CYS A 192 -7.75 -7.22 -5.20
C CYS A 192 -8.42 -7.58 -3.86
N PRO A 193 -8.07 -6.89 -2.75
CA PRO A 193 -8.39 -7.27 -1.38
C PRO A 193 -9.90 -7.42 -1.16
N GLY A 194 -10.28 -8.58 -0.63
CA GLY A 194 -11.66 -8.91 -0.26
C GLY A 194 -12.05 -8.49 1.16
N ASP A 195 -11.06 -8.11 1.98
CA ASP A 195 -11.23 -7.70 3.38
C ASP A 195 -11.68 -6.24 3.55
N ILE A 196 -11.81 -5.50 2.44
CA ILE A 196 -12.28 -4.11 2.45
C ILE A 196 -13.77 -4.07 2.80
N LYS A 197 -14.09 -3.45 3.94
CA LYS A 197 -15.47 -3.38 4.46
C LYS A 197 -16.43 -2.63 3.55
N PHE A 198 -15.97 -1.63 2.80
CA PHE A 198 -16.82 -0.82 1.94
C PHE A 198 -16.16 -0.59 0.59
N ILE A 199 -16.82 -1.04 -0.47
CA ILE A 199 -16.34 -0.98 -1.86
C ILE A 199 -17.44 -0.36 -2.71
N ASN A 200 -17.10 0.66 -3.49
CA ASN A 200 -18.03 1.35 -4.40
C ASN A 200 -19.29 1.92 -3.72
N GLY A 201 -19.16 2.39 -2.47
CA GLY A 201 -20.27 2.97 -1.70
C GLY A 201 -21.27 1.95 -1.15
N GLU A 202 -20.93 0.66 -1.16
CA GLU A 202 -21.70 -0.43 -0.58
C GLU A 202 -20.85 -1.17 0.46
N ALA A 203 -21.47 -1.67 1.52
CA ALA A 203 -20.76 -2.56 2.45
C ALA A 203 -20.52 -3.92 1.79
N ASN A 204 -19.34 -4.49 2.01
CA ASN A 204 -18.96 -5.83 1.56
C ASN A 204 -19.50 -6.92 2.50
N SER A 205 -20.76 -6.77 2.94
CA SER A 205 -21.37 -7.65 3.94
C SER A 205 -21.90 -8.96 3.36
N GLU A 206 -22.17 -8.99 2.05
CA GLU A 206 -22.58 -10.21 1.36
C GLU A 206 -21.44 -11.21 1.32
N GLY A 207 -21.70 -12.47 1.70
CA GLY A 207 -20.70 -13.53 1.66
C GLY A 207 -19.54 -13.36 2.64
N TRP A 208 -19.63 -12.43 3.60
CA TRP A 208 -18.57 -12.19 4.57
C TRP A 208 -18.22 -13.45 5.36
N LYS A 209 -16.96 -13.89 5.23
CA LYS A 209 -16.43 -15.06 5.91
C LYS A 209 -14.92 -14.97 6.00
N ASP A 210 -14.36 -15.41 7.12
CA ASP A 210 -12.90 -15.47 7.34
C ASP A 210 -12.20 -14.13 7.06
N GLY A 211 -12.88 -13.01 7.36
CA GLY A 211 -12.36 -11.66 7.18
C GLY A 211 -12.49 -11.07 5.78
N ALA A 212 -13.16 -11.73 4.84
CA ALA A 212 -13.36 -11.23 3.48
C ALA A 212 -14.82 -11.32 3.05
N GLY A 213 -15.28 -10.34 2.26
CA GLY A 213 -16.60 -10.36 1.62
C GLY A 213 -16.58 -10.91 0.21
N ARG A 214 -17.74 -10.83 -0.45
CA ARG A 214 -17.94 -11.32 -1.83
C ARG A 214 -17.08 -10.60 -2.86
N PHE A 215 -16.84 -9.31 -2.65
CA PHE A 215 -16.15 -8.45 -3.62
C PHE A 215 -14.71 -8.17 -3.20
N GLY A 216 -13.83 -7.97 -4.19
CA GLY A 216 -12.51 -7.38 -3.99
C GLY A 216 -12.37 -6.00 -4.64
N ALA A 217 -11.35 -5.24 -4.28
CA ALA A 217 -11.05 -3.92 -4.83
C ALA A 217 -9.69 -3.90 -5.53
N CYS A 218 -9.69 -4.00 -6.87
CA CYS A 218 -8.50 -4.06 -7.71
C CYS A 218 -8.06 -2.69 -8.21
N CYS A 219 -6.77 -2.41 -8.21
CA CYS A 219 -6.13 -1.38 -9.04
C CYS A 219 -4.62 -1.62 -9.11
N ALA A 220 -3.94 -0.90 -9.99
CA ALA A 220 -2.49 -1.03 -10.09
C ALA A 220 -1.78 -0.47 -8.85
N GLU A 221 -0.63 -1.07 -8.57
CA GLU A 221 0.15 -0.82 -7.37
C GLU A 221 1.64 -0.71 -7.73
N MET A 222 2.31 0.22 -7.07
CA MET A 222 3.75 0.39 -7.17
C MET A 222 4.34 0.41 -5.77
N ASP A 223 4.91 -0.72 -5.37
CA ASP A 223 5.56 -0.91 -4.09
C ASP A 223 6.95 -0.31 -4.11
N ILE A 224 7.08 0.88 -3.50
CA ILE A 224 8.35 1.59 -3.39
C ILE A 224 9.24 0.88 -2.38
N TRP A 225 8.64 0.44 -1.29
CA TRP A 225 9.35 -0.08 -0.15
C TRP A 225 8.43 -1.04 0.60
N GLU A 226 8.75 -2.32 0.56
CA GLU A 226 8.23 -3.29 1.52
C GLU A 226 9.42 -3.82 2.28
N ALA A 227 9.45 -3.65 3.60
CA ALA A 227 10.67 -3.93 4.34
C ALA A 227 10.48 -4.13 5.84
N ASN A 228 11.50 -4.78 6.39
CA ASN A 228 11.84 -4.75 7.80
C ASN A 228 13.36 -4.66 7.96
N LEU A 229 13.88 -4.95 9.15
CA LEU A 229 15.31 -4.87 9.42
C LEU A 229 16.15 -5.91 8.66
N ASP A 230 15.56 -6.97 8.12
CA ASP A 230 16.28 -8.08 7.52
C ASP A 230 16.27 -8.06 5.98
N ALA A 231 15.12 -7.73 5.38
CA ALA A 231 14.92 -7.71 3.93
C ALA A 231 14.10 -6.51 3.46
N THR A 232 14.23 -6.18 2.18
CA THR A 232 13.39 -5.21 1.48
C THR A 232 13.16 -5.61 0.02
N ALA A 233 12.00 -5.24 -0.52
CA ALA A 233 11.65 -5.35 -1.93
C ALA A 233 11.07 -4.03 -2.47
N TYR A 234 11.17 -3.84 -3.79
CA TYR A 234 10.38 -2.87 -4.53
C TYR A 234 9.84 -3.51 -5.81
N THR A 235 8.56 -3.28 -6.10
CA THR A 235 7.80 -4.14 -7.01
C THR A 235 6.71 -3.35 -7.74
N PRO A 236 6.73 -3.28 -9.08
CA PRO A 236 5.60 -2.81 -9.87
C PRO A 236 4.59 -3.93 -10.10
N HIS A 237 3.32 -3.63 -9.90
CA HIS A 237 2.17 -4.51 -10.09
C HIS A 237 1.14 -3.86 -11.02
N PRO A 238 1.26 -4.07 -12.35
CA PRO A 238 0.27 -3.56 -13.27
C PRO A 238 -1.06 -4.30 -13.12
N CYS A 239 -2.13 -3.66 -13.60
CA CYS A 239 -3.41 -4.30 -13.83
C CYS A 239 -3.90 -4.07 -15.26
N THR A 240 -4.88 -4.87 -15.69
CA THR A 240 -5.58 -4.70 -16.96
C THR A 240 -6.61 -3.57 -16.93
N VAL A 241 -6.99 -3.11 -15.73
CA VAL A 241 -7.84 -1.94 -15.46
C VAL A 241 -7.00 -0.69 -15.19
N SER A 242 -7.59 0.51 -15.33
CA SER A 242 -6.89 1.80 -15.21
C SER A 242 -7.56 2.77 -14.24
N GLU A 243 -8.32 2.22 -13.30
CA GLU A 243 -8.93 2.90 -12.17
C GLU A 243 -9.35 1.84 -11.15
N GLN A 244 -9.62 2.26 -9.91
CA GLN A 244 -10.19 1.37 -8.90
C GLN A 244 -11.42 0.64 -9.46
N THR A 245 -11.36 -0.69 -9.43
CA THR A 245 -12.37 -1.59 -10.00
C THR A 245 -12.77 -2.65 -8.99
N ARG A 246 -14.07 -2.80 -8.75
CA ARG A 246 -14.61 -3.89 -7.93
C ARG A 246 -14.61 -5.18 -8.73
N CYS A 247 -14.04 -6.26 -8.20
CA CYS A 247 -14.04 -7.59 -8.80
C CYS A 247 -14.95 -8.56 -8.04
N GLU A 248 -15.29 -9.69 -8.68
CA GLU A 248 -15.93 -10.84 -8.06
C GLU A 248 -15.41 -12.13 -8.70
N GLY A 249 -15.28 -13.21 -7.92
CA GLY A 249 -14.87 -14.52 -8.44
C GLY A 249 -13.49 -14.49 -9.09
N THR A 250 -13.39 -15.06 -10.30
CA THR A 250 -12.13 -15.17 -11.06
C THR A 250 -11.47 -13.83 -11.30
N ASP A 251 -12.25 -12.75 -11.48
CA ASP A 251 -11.71 -11.42 -11.71
C ASP A 251 -10.83 -10.93 -10.54
N CYS A 252 -11.07 -11.41 -9.32
CA CYS A 252 -10.26 -11.08 -8.16
C CYS A 252 -8.95 -11.88 -8.08
N GLY A 253 -8.77 -12.92 -8.90
CA GLY A 253 -7.55 -13.73 -8.94
C GLY A 253 -7.19 -14.39 -7.60
N ASN A 254 -8.16 -14.94 -6.89
CA ASN A 254 -7.93 -15.54 -5.57
C ASN A 254 -7.50 -17.01 -5.68
N GLY A 255 -6.65 -17.47 -4.75
CA GLY A 255 -6.22 -18.87 -4.68
C GLY A 255 -5.62 -19.38 -5.99
N SER A 256 -6.20 -20.45 -6.56
CA SER A 256 -5.73 -21.04 -7.82
C SER A 256 -5.90 -20.13 -9.05
N GLU A 257 -6.69 -19.06 -8.95
CA GLU A 257 -6.97 -18.10 -10.03
C GLU A 257 -5.99 -16.91 -10.02
N ARG A 258 -4.91 -16.98 -9.22
CA ARG A 258 -3.89 -15.92 -9.04
C ARG A 258 -3.42 -15.25 -10.34
N TYR A 259 -3.31 -16.02 -11.42
CA TYR A 259 -2.84 -15.56 -12.74
C TYR A 259 -3.98 -15.44 -13.77
N SER A 260 -5.22 -15.28 -13.31
CA SER A 260 -6.42 -15.16 -14.15
C SER A 260 -7.29 -13.97 -13.77
N GLY A 261 -6.95 -13.25 -12.69
CA GLY A 261 -7.63 -12.03 -12.27
C GLY A 261 -7.23 -10.80 -13.07
N MET A 262 -7.69 -9.63 -12.63
CA MET A 262 -7.44 -8.36 -13.32
C MET A 262 -6.02 -7.81 -13.14
N CYS A 263 -5.30 -8.25 -12.11
CA CYS A 263 -4.06 -7.65 -11.63
C CYS A 263 -2.94 -8.68 -11.46
N ASP A 264 -1.70 -8.24 -11.62
CA ASP A 264 -0.53 -9.04 -11.29
C ASP A 264 -0.25 -9.03 -9.79
N LYS A 265 -0.61 -10.13 -9.13
CA LYS A 265 -0.42 -10.29 -7.68
C LYS A 265 1.03 -10.55 -7.27
N ASP A 266 1.89 -11.02 -8.18
CA ASP A 266 3.31 -11.29 -7.87
C ASP A 266 4.18 -10.07 -8.15
N GLY A 267 3.88 -9.34 -9.23
CA GLY A 267 4.69 -8.23 -9.68
C GLY A 267 6.03 -8.66 -10.25
N CYS A 268 6.88 -7.66 -10.53
CA CYS A 268 8.28 -7.87 -10.90
C CYS A 268 9.22 -7.35 -9.81
N ASP A 269 9.51 -8.17 -8.81
CA ASP A 269 10.18 -7.73 -7.59
C ASP A 269 11.70 -7.59 -7.76
N PHE A 270 12.29 -6.67 -6.99
CA PHE A 270 13.72 -6.63 -6.74
C PHE A 270 13.97 -6.57 -5.23
N ASN A 271 14.32 -7.72 -4.65
CA ASN A 271 14.88 -7.86 -3.31
C ASN A 271 16.36 -8.25 -3.43
N SER A 272 17.27 -7.43 -2.89
CA SER A 272 18.73 -7.63 -3.02
C SER A 272 19.20 -9.00 -2.53
N PHE A 273 18.62 -9.51 -1.44
CA PHE A 273 18.94 -10.83 -0.90
C PHE A 273 18.44 -11.92 -1.86
N ARG A 274 17.19 -11.82 -2.32
CA ARG A 274 16.58 -12.74 -3.30
C ARG A 274 17.34 -12.75 -4.63
N MET A 275 17.92 -11.61 -5.02
CA MET A 275 18.75 -11.45 -6.22
C MET A 275 20.23 -11.83 -6.01
N GLY A 276 20.56 -12.45 -4.89
CA GLY A 276 21.85 -13.13 -4.68
C GLY A 276 22.90 -12.31 -3.93
N ASN A 277 22.57 -11.10 -3.48
CA ASN A 277 23.45 -10.28 -2.65
C ASN A 277 22.98 -10.27 -1.18
N LYS A 278 23.49 -11.23 -0.40
CA LYS A 278 23.11 -11.45 1.00
C LYS A 278 23.75 -10.48 1.99
N GLU A 279 24.65 -9.60 1.54
CA GLU A 279 25.39 -8.65 2.39
C GLU A 279 25.06 -7.18 2.08
N PHE A 280 24.06 -6.92 1.24
CA PHE A 280 23.71 -5.56 0.83
C PHE A 280 22.84 -4.84 1.84
N TYR A 281 21.76 -5.48 2.31
CA TYR A 281 20.76 -4.88 3.19
C TYR A 281 20.58 -5.73 4.46
N GLY A 282 20.62 -5.07 5.61
CA GLY A 282 20.49 -5.69 6.93
C GLY A 282 21.28 -4.95 8.01
N THR A 283 21.20 -5.41 9.26
CA THR A 283 21.93 -4.78 10.36
C THR A 283 23.44 -4.90 10.17
N GLY A 284 24.15 -3.77 10.12
CA GLY A 284 25.59 -3.71 9.89
C GLY A 284 26.03 -3.99 8.45
N MET A 285 25.12 -3.99 7.48
CA MET A 285 25.40 -4.27 6.07
C MET A 285 25.70 -3.00 5.27
N ALA A 286 25.87 -3.12 3.94
CA ALA A 286 26.15 -1.96 3.08
C ALA A 286 25.09 -0.85 3.25
N VAL A 287 23.82 -1.24 3.31
CA VAL A 287 22.69 -0.44 3.81
C VAL A 287 22.34 -0.97 5.21
N ASP A 288 22.75 -0.24 6.24
CA ASP A 288 22.67 -0.65 7.64
C ASP A 288 21.30 -0.35 8.23
N THR A 289 20.48 -1.38 8.43
CA THR A 289 19.10 -1.23 8.94
C THR A 289 19.00 -0.88 10.42
N SER A 290 20.12 -0.88 11.15
CA SER A 290 20.14 -0.42 12.54
C SER A 290 20.03 1.11 12.67
N LYS A 291 20.06 1.82 11.54
CA LYS A 291 20.00 3.28 11.45
C LYS A 291 18.97 3.71 10.39
N PRO A 292 18.46 4.95 10.48
CA PRO A 292 17.68 5.53 9.39
C PRO A 292 18.46 5.57 8.07
N MET A 293 17.72 5.55 6.96
CA MET A 293 18.26 5.65 5.60
C MET A 293 17.32 6.45 4.70
N THR A 294 17.86 7.08 3.68
CA THR A 294 17.08 7.65 2.57
C THR A 294 16.93 6.60 1.48
N VAL A 295 15.70 6.36 1.02
CA VAL A 295 15.37 5.51 -0.12
C VAL A 295 14.98 6.41 -1.29
N VAL A 296 15.69 6.28 -2.42
CA VAL A 296 15.44 7.06 -3.64
C VAL A 296 14.96 6.10 -4.73
N THR A 297 13.82 6.42 -5.36
CA THR A 297 13.26 5.63 -6.46
C THR A 297 13.01 6.53 -7.67
N GLN A 298 13.53 6.12 -8.83
CA GLN A 298 13.51 6.88 -10.07
C GLN A 298 12.74 6.12 -11.15
N PHE A 299 11.80 6.79 -11.81
CA PHE A 299 10.94 6.21 -12.84
C PHE A 299 11.37 6.73 -14.21
N ILE A 300 12.23 5.96 -14.88
CA ILE A 300 12.86 6.38 -16.13
C ILE A 300 11.95 6.04 -17.30
N THR A 301 11.59 7.05 -18.10
CA THR A 301 10.90 6.87 -19.37
C THR A 301 11.89 6.68 -20.52
N ASP A 302 11.43 6.07 -21.61
CA ASP A 302 12.22 5.76 -22.79
C ASP A 302 12.79 6.99 -23.52
N ASP A 303 12.07 8.11 -23.48
CA ASP A 303 12.44 9.38 -24.11
C ASP A 303 12.87 10.48 -23.12
N GLY A 304 12.88 10.20 -21.82
CA GLY A 304 13.23 11.15 -20.77
C GLY A 304 12.20 12.27 -20.55
N THR A 305 10.96 12.08 -20.99
CA THR A 305 9.84 13.02 -20.80
C THR A 305 8.77 12.46 -19.87
N ASP A 306 7.93 13.35 -19.35
CA ASP A 306 6.80 13.03 -18.46
C ASP A 306 5.66 12.26 -19.17
N THR A 307 5.76 12.11 -20.49
CA THR A 307 4.77 11.43 -21.34
C THR A 307 5.34 10.19 -22.03
N GLY A 308 6.63 9.92 -21.87
CA GLY A 308 7.28 8.73 -22.42
C GLY A 308 6.80 7.45 -21.77
N THR A 309 7.10 6.32 -22.40
CA THR A 309 6.76 5.01 -21.85
C THR A 309 7.72 4.67 -20.72
N LEU A 310 7.21 4.22 -19.57
CA LEU A 310 8.07 3.74 -18.48
C LEU A 310 8.97 2.60 -19.00
N LYS A 311 10.28 2.77 -18.83
CA LYS A 311 11.30 1.84 -19.30
C LYS A 311 11.95 1.08 -18.16
N SER A 312 12.25 1.76 -17.06
CA SER A 312 12.95 1.14 -15.93
C SER A 312 12.73 1.88 -14.62
N ILE A 313 12.79 1.15 -13.50
CA ILE A 313 12.70 1.69 -12.14
C ILE A 313 14.05 1.48 -11.44
N HIS A 314 14.69 2.58 -11.05
CA HIS A 314 16.01 2.58 -10.44
C HIS A 314 15.91 2.88 -8.94
N ARG A 315 16.88 2.34 -8.19
CA ARG A 315 16.94 2.46 -6.73
C ARG A 315 18.32 2.98 -6.31
N LEU A 316 18.34 3.95 -5.40
CA LEU A 316 19.52 4.37 -4.66
C LEU A 316 19.18 4.45 -3.17
N TYR A 317 20.21 4.37 -2.34
CA TYR A 317 20.12 4.64 -0.91
C TYR A 317 21.05 5.79 -0.56
N VAL A 318 20.72 6.56 0.47
CA VAL A 318 21.66 7.50 1.10
C VAL A 318 21.71 7.21 2.59
N GLN A 319 22.90 6.92 3.11
CA GLN A 319 23.10 6.69 4.53
C GLN A 319 24.44 7.27 4.98
N ASP A 320 24.46 7.91 6.14
CA ASP A 320 25.64 8.62 6.65
C ASP A 320 26.27 9.59 5.61
N GLY A 321 25.40 10.23 4.80
CA GLY A 321 25.78 11.16 3.74
C GLY A 321 26.38 10.51 2.49
N LYS A 322 26.41 9.18 2.37
CA LYS A 322 26.96 8.46 1.22
C LYS A 322 25.84 7.91 0.34
N VAL A 323 25.94 8.17 -0.96
CA VAL A 323 25.06 7.53 -1.95
C VAL A 323 25.55 6.09 -2.15
N ILE A 324 24.61 5.15 -2.07
CA ILE A 324 24.82 3.72 -2.25
C ILE A 324 23.93 3.28 -3.40
N SER A 325 24.55 2.88 -4.51
CA SER A 325 23.82 2.30 -5.64
C SER A 325 23.16 0.98 -5.21
N ASN A 326 21.99 0.67 -5.78
CA ASN A 326 21.38 -0.63 -5.56
C ASN A 326 22.33 -1.78 -5.94
N SER A 327 22.18 -2.93 -5.28
CA SER A 327 22.94 -4.14 -5.56
C SER A 327 22.71 -4.61 -7.00
N ASN A 328 23.73 -5.18 -7.64
CA ASN A 328 23.51 -5.95 -8.86
C ASN A 328 22.93 -7.33 -8.54
N THR A 329 22.15 -7.87 -9.47
CA THR A 329 21.78 -9.30 -9.49
C THR A 329 23.03 -10.19 -9.58
N ASN A 330 22.91 -11.41 -9.06
CA ASN A 330 24.02 -12.37 -9.00
C ASN A 330 23.55 -13.82 -9.22
N PHE A 331 22.99 -14.09 -10.41
CA PHE A 331 22.60 -15.43 -10.85
C PHE A 331 22.98 -15.67 -12.30
N GLU A 332 23.36 -16.90 -12.62
CA GLU A 332 23.50 -17.32 -14.01
C GLU A 332 22.14 -17.23 -14.73
N GLY A 333 22.13 -16.64 -15.93
CA GLY A 333 20.91 -16.43 -16.71
C GLY A 333 20.19 -15.10 -16.45
N ILE A 334 20.67 -14.28 -15.50
CA ILE A 334 20.18 -12.92 -15.26
C ILE A 334 21.34 -11.95 -15.48
N ASP A 335 21.13 -10.90 -16.28
CA ASP A 335 22.15 -9.89 -16.50
C ASP A 335 22.47 -9.16 -15.19
N PRO A 336 23.74 -8.79 -14.92
CA PRO A 336 24.17 -8.12 -13.69
C PRO A 336 23.72 -6.65 -13.66
N VAL A 337 22.41 -6.44 -13.46
CA VAL A 337 21.74 -5.13 -13.41
C VAL A 337 21.26 -4.83 -11.99
N ASN A 338 20.96 -3.57 -11.70
CA ASN A 338 20.51 -3.08 -10.39
C ASN A 338 19.20 -2.27 -10.45
N HIS A 339 18.42 -2.48 -11.50
CA HIS A 339 17.16 -1.80 -11.76
C HIS A 339 16.15 -2.77 -12.34
N ILE A 340 14.87 -2.44 -12.22
CA ILE A 340 13.78 -3.22 -12.82
C ILE A 340 13.57 -2.73 -14.26
N SER A 341 13.44 -3.67 -15.19
CA SER A 341 13.09 -3.47 -16.60
C SER A 341 12.40 -4.73 -17.12
N ASP A 342 11.68 -4.67 -18.24
CA ASP A 342 11.03 -5.87 -18.81
C ASP A 342 12.02 -7.02 -19.07
N GLN A 343 13.26 -6.70 -19.48
CA GLN A 343 14.32 -7.70 -19.67
C GLN A 343 14.73 -8.37 -18.36
N TYR A 344 14.92 -7.58 -17.29
CA TYR A 344 15.19 -8.11 -15.96
C TYR A 344 14.03 -9.01 -15.49
N CYS A 345 12.79 -8.55 -15.62
CA CYS A 345 11.60 -9.30 -15.19
C CYS A 345 11.52 -10.65 -15.91
N GLU A 346 11.76 -10.68 -17.22
CA GLU A 346 11.72 -11.92 -17.98
C GLU A 346 12.84 -12.90 -17.60
N GLN A 347 14.07 -12.41 -17.43
CA GLN A 347 15.19 -13.24 -16.97
C GLN A 347 14.96 -13.77 -15.56
N GLN A 348 14.56 -12.92 -14.62
CA GLN A 348 14.28 -13.27 -13.23
C GLN A 348 13.20 -14.34 -13.15
N LYS A 349 12.02 -14.12 -13.77
CA LYS A 349 10.91 -15.07 -13.72
C LYS A 349 11.30 -16.40 -14.37
N THR A 350 12.06 -16.38 -15.47
CA THR A 350 12.55 -17.60 -16.13
C THR A 350 13.50 -18.39 -15.24
N VAL A 351 14.50 -17.73 -14.62
CA VAL A 351 15.52 -18.40 -13.79
C VAL A 351 14.91 -18.93 -12.48
N PHE A 352 13.94 -18.22 -11.90
CA PHE A 352 13.27 -18.67 -10.66
C PHE A 352 12.14 -19.67 -10.93
N GLY A 353 11.69 -19.81 -12.19
CA GLY A 353 10.57 -20.69 -12.55
C GLY A 353 9.20 -20.11 -12.15
N ASP A 354 9.12 -18.80 -11.96
CA ASP A 354 7.90 -18.09 -11.58
C ASP A 354 7.03 -17.81 -12.83
N ASN A 355 5.71 -17.66 -12.63
CA ASN A 355 4.82 -17.22 -13.70
C ASN A 355 5.10 -15.74 -14.03
N ASN A 356 5.31 -15.42 -15.31
CA ASN A 356 5.52 -14.05 -15.76
C ASN A 356 4.21 -13.37 -16.19
N TYR A 357 3.27 -13.26 -15.25
CA TYR A 357 1.99 -12.60 -15.51
C TYR A 357 2.17 -11.09 -15.73
N PHE A 358 3.16 -10.47 -15.07
CA PHE A 358 3.65 -9.11 -15.33
C PHE A 358 3.75 -8.81 -16.83
N LYS A 359 4.48 -9.64 -17.58
CA LYS A 359 4.64 -9.51 -19.03
C LYS A 359 3.31 -9.72 -19.77
N THR A 360 2.51 -10.69 -19.35
CA THR A 360 1.21 -11.02 -19.98
C THR A 360 0.25 -9.84 -19.97
N ILE A 361 0.25 -9.02 -18.91
CA ILE A 361 -0.65 -7.86 -18.79
C ILE A 361 -0.01 -6.52 -19.20
N GLY A 362 1.15 -6.56 -19.86
CA GLY A 362 1.75 -5.40 -20.52
C GLY A 362 2.96 -4.78 -19.82
N GLY A 363 3.43 -5.38 -18.72
CA GLY A 363 4.71 -5.08 -18.07
C GLY A 363 4.93 -3.61 -17.74
N MET A 364 6.14 -3.12 -17.98
CA MET A 364 6.51 -1.73 -17.66
C MET A 364 5.64 -0.69 -18.36
N ALA A 365 5.22 -0.96 -19.61
CA ALA A 365 4.38 -0.05 -20.37
C ALA A 365 2.95 0.06 -19.78
N ALA A 366 2.40 -1.03 -19.24
CA ALA A 366 1.12 -1.00 -18.53
C ALA A 366 1.25 -0.21 -17.22
N MET A 367 2.25 -0.56 -16.40
CA MET A 367 2.55 0.13 -15.14
C MET A 367 2.72 1.63 -15.36
N GLY A 368 3.47 2.03 -16.39
CA GLY A 368 3.71 3.43 -16.72
C GLY A 368 2.46 4.26 -16.97
N LYS A 369 1.40 3.67 -17.56
CA LYS A 369 0.12 4.38 -17.75
C LYS A 369 -0.57 4.68 -16.42
N GLN A 370 -0.48 3.76 -15.47
CA GLN A 370 -1.11 3.82 -14.14
C GLN A 370 -0.33 4.72 -13.18
N LEU A 371 0.99 4.83 -13.34
CA LEU A 371 1.86 5.74 -12.57
C LEU A 371 1.49 7.23 -12.71
N THR A 372 0.59 7.61 -13.63
CA THR A 372 0.23 9.01 -13.88
C THR A 372 -0.71 9.60 -12.83
N LYS A 373 -1.40 8.77 -12.04
CA LYS A 373 -2.40 9.18 -11.05
C LYS A 373 -2.46 8.20 -9.89
N MET A 374 -1.54 8.33 -8.93
CA MET A 374 -1.50 7.44 -7.77
C MET A 374 -1.57 8.17 -6.44
N VAL A 375 -2.11 7.50 -5.43
CA VAL A 375 -2.17 7.95 -4.04
C VAL A 375 -1.03 7.29 -3.26
N LEU A 376 -0.27 8.09 -2.50
CA LEU A 376 0.76 7.57 -1.59
C LEU A 376 0.11 6.89 -0.39
N VAL A 377 0.54 5.66 -0.12
CA VAL A 377 0.14 4.84 1.02
C VAL A 377 1.34 4.56 1.91
N LEU A 378 1.14 4.67 3.23
CA LEU A 378 2.12 4.33 4.26
C LEU A 378 1.46 3.36 5.24
N SER A 379 2.10 2.23 5.50
CA SER A 379 1.51 1.21 6.40
C SER A 379 2.54 0.51 7.28
N VAL A 380 2.03 -0.18 8.29
CA VAL A 380 2.75 -1.22 9.03
C VAL A 380 1.79 -2.37 9.29
N TRP A 381 2.21 -3.59 8.98
CA TRP A 381 1.34 -4.77 9.03
C TRP A 381 2.13 -6.07 9.21
N ASP A 382 1.44 -7.11 9.65
CA ASP A 382 1.86 -8.51 9.64
C ASP A 382 0.95 -9.34 8.74
N ASP A 383 1.44 -10.49 8.31
CA ASP A 383 0.80 -11.24 7.22
C ASP A 383 0.12 -12.51 7.72
N HIS A 384 -1.22 -12.46 7.73
CA HIS A 384 -2.07 -13.59 8.09
C HIS A 384 -2.15 -14.70 7.03
N ALA A 385 -1.70 -14.45 5.80
CA ALA A 385 -1.74 -15.44 4.72
C ALA A 385 -0.50 -16.32 4.72
N VAL A 386 0.71 -15.72 4.73
CA VAL A 386 1.97 -16.49 4.62
C VAL A 386 3.10 -15.97 5.53
N SER A 387 2.76 -15.21 6.56
CA SER A 387 3.68 -14.84 7.65
C SER A 387 4.90 -14.03 7.20
N MET A 388 4.75 -13.24 6.14
CA MET A 388 5.79 -12.37 5.56
C MET A 388 6.98 -13.13 4.95
N ASN A 389 6.86 -14.46 4.82
CA ASN A 389 7.95 -15.31 4.36
C ASN A 389 8.38 -14.98 2.93
N TRP A 390 7.46 -14.46 2.11
CA TRP A 390 7.72 -14.00 0.76
C TRP A 390 8.65 -12.78 0.68
N LEU A 391 8.88 -12.08 1.81
CA LEU A 391 9.78 -10.94 1.91
C LEU A 391 11.11 -11.32 2.57
N ASP A 392 11.08 -11.94 3.76
CA ASP A 392 12.23 -11.99 4.67
C ASP A 392 12.76 -13.39 5.02
N SER A 393 12.22 -14.43 4.38
CA SER A 393 12.50 -15.83 4.72
C SER A 393 12.72 -16.69 3.47
N ASN A 394 12.57 -18.01 3.60
CA ASN A 394 12.45 -18.92 2.46
C ASN A 394 10.98 -19.05 2.07
N PHE A 395 10.65 -18.86 0.79
CA PHE A 395 9.28 -18.98 0.31
C PHE A 395 9.19 -19.54 -1.13
N PRO A 396 8.45 -20.64 -1.35
CA PRO A 396 7.72 -21.46 -0.35
C PRO A 396 8.60 -22.07 0.75
N THR A 397 8.03 -22.33 1.93
CA THR A 397 8.80 -22.70 3.15
C THR A 397 9.31 -24.14 3.14
N ASP A 398 8.76 -24.98 2.27
CA ASP A 398 9.12 -26.39 2.06
C ASP A 398 10.10 -26.62 0.89
N GLU A 399 10.43 -25.56 0.15
CA GLU A 399 11.39 -25.62 -0.96
C GLU A 399 12.85 -25.49 -0.50
N ASP A 400 13.77 -26.01 -1.33
CA ASP A 400 15.21 -25.94 -1.05
C ASP A 400 15.73 -24.49 -1.17
N PRO A 401 16.26 -23.88 -0.09
CA PRO A 401 16.72 -22.49 -0.09
C PRO A 401 17.95 -22.24 -0.98
N SER A 402 18.59 -23.29 -1.52
CA SER A 402 19.65 -23.17 -2.52
C SER A 402 19.13 -22.93 -3.94
N LYS A 403 17.84 -23.20 -4.20
CA LYS A 403 17.22 -22.90 -5.50
C LYS A 403 17.10 -21.38 -5.68
N PRO A 404 17.45 -20.84 -6.86
CA PRO A 404 17.26 -19.43 -7.17
C PRO A 404 15.82 -18.96 -6.89
N GLY A 405 15.68 -17.82 -6.21
CA GLY A 405 14.39 -17.20 -5.91
C GLY A 405 13.68 -17.65 -4.64
N ILE A 406 14.12 -18.75 -3.99
CA ILE A 406 13.49 -19.27 -2.76
C ILE A 406 13.87 -18.45 -1.53
N ALA A 407 15.17 -18.21 -1.32
CA ALA A 407 15.67 -17.49 -0.15
C ALA A 407 15.62 -15.98 -0.37
N ARG A 408 14.93 -15.25 0.53
CA ARG A 408 14.58 -13.82 0.39
C ARG A 408 15.02 -12.97 1.59
N GLY A 409 15.33 -13.64 2.69
CA GLY A 409 16.02 -13.09 3.85
C GLY A 409 16.54 -14.21 4.75
N ARG A 410 16.85 -13.86 5.99
CA ARG A 410 17.51 -14.69 7.01
C ARG A 410 16.54 -15.14 8.10
N CYS A 411 15.29 -14.69 8.04
CA CYS A 411 14.31 -14.97 9.08
C CYS A 411 13.98 -16.46 9.15
N ASN A 412 13.65 -16.92 10.37
CA ASN A 412 13.02 -18.21 10.57
C ASN A 412 11.56 -18.10 10.09
N PRO A 413 11.06 -19.02 9.24
CA PRO A 413 9.69 -18.94 8.75
C PRO A 413 8.59 -18.83 9.81
N ASP A 414 8.80 -19.43 10.98
CA ASP A 414 7.81 -19.41 12.07
C ASP A 414 7.80 -18.07 12.85
N ALA A 415 8.82 -17.23 12.66
CA ALA A 415 8.94 -15.96 13.38
C ALA A 415 7.86 -14.95 12.99
N GLY A 416 7.36 -15.02 11.75
CA GLY A 416 6.37 -14.08 11.22
C GLY A 416 4.91 -14.49 11.40
N LEU A 417 4.63 -15.61 12.10
CA LEU A 417 3.25 -15.96 12.45
C LEU A 417 2.60 -14.80 13.23
N PRO A 418 1.43 -14.27 12.83
CA PRO A 418 0.82 -13.09 13.45
C PRO A 418 0.78 -13.13 14.99
N ALA A 419 0.24 -14.23 15.54
CA ALA A 419 0.16 -14.41 16.99
C ALA A 419 1.54 -14.41 17.68
N THR A 420 2.59 -14.87 17.00
CA THR A 420 3.98 -14.86 17.50
C THR A 420 4.53 -13.44 17.46
N VAL A 421 4.47 -12.77 16.30
CA VAL A 421 5.10 -11.46 16.09
C VAL A 421 4.40 -10.35 16.89
N GLU A 422 3.07 -10.35 16.96
CA GLU A 422 2.29 -9.41 17.78
C GLU A 422 2.60 -9.52 19.27
N ALA A 423 2.91 -10.75 19.75
CA ALA A 423 3.25 -10.99 21.15
C ALA A 423 4.70 -10.65 21.47
N ALA A 424 5.62 -10.96 20.54
CA ALA A 424 7.05 -10.75 20.72
C ALA A 424 7.49 -9.30 20.50
N HIS A 425 6.82 -8.57 19.60
CA HIS A 425 7.20 -7.23 19.16
C HIS A 425 6.07 -6.19 19.24
N PRO A 426 5.31 -6.10 20.35
CA PRO A 426 4.18 -5.17 20.45
C PRO A 426 4.61 -3.68 20.41
N ASP A 427 5.87 -3.40 20.71
CA ASP A 427 6.45 -2.06 20.69
C ASP A 427 7.18 -1.74 19.38
N ALA A 428 7.13 -2.63 18.37
CA ALA A 428 7.65 -2.35 17.04
C ALA A 428 6.95 -1.13 16.42
N TYR A 429 7.72 -0.37 15.65
CA TYR A 429 7.22 0.77 14.89
C TYR A 429 8.11 1.04 13.69
N VAL A 430 7.58 1.81 12.75
CA VAL A 430 8.31 2.38 11.63
C VAL A 430 8.19 3.89 11.67
N VAL A 431 9.24 4.59 11.24
CA VAL A 431 9.19 6.04 11.00
C VAL A 431 9.42 6.32 9.53
N TYR A 432 8.48 7.06 8.93
CA TYR A 432 8.57 7.60 7.59
C TYR A 432 8.74 9.10 7.67
N SER A 433 9.72 9.67 6.99
CA SER A 433 9.96 11.12 7.08
C SER A 433 10.58 11.71 5.83
N ASN A 434 10.62 13.03 5.76
CA ASN A 434 11.40 13.76 4.75
C ASN A 434 11.04 13.38 3.31
N ILE A 435 9.74 13.18 3.04
CA ILE A 435 9.26 12.85 1.70
C ILE A 435 9.60 13.99 0.75
N LYS A 436 10.26 13.64 -0.35
CA LYS A 436 10.61 14.52 -1.46
C LYS A 436 10.15 13.92 -2.77
N PHE A 437 9.62 14.76 -3.64
CA PHE A 437 9.16 14.36 -4.96
C PHE A 437 9.59 15.40 -5.99
N GLY A 438 10.12 14.98 -7.14
CA GLY A 438 10.64 15.95 -8.09
C GLY A 438 11.22 15.39 -9.36
N ALA A 439 11.95 16.24 -10.09
CA ALA A 439 12.74 15.82 -11.25
C ALA A 439 13.80 14.78 -10.84
N ILE A 440 14.21 13.95 -11.79
CA ILE A 440 15.30 12.98 -11.58
C ILE A 440 16.56 13.69 -11.06
N ASN A 441 17.19 13.11 -10.03
CA ASN A 441 18.34 13.64 -9.31
C ASN A 441 18.10 14.95 -8.54
N SER A 442 16.84 15.35 -8.28
CA SER A 442 16.57 16.60 -7.55
C SER A 442 16.42 16.45 -6.04
N THR A 443 16.20 15.23 -5.54
CA THR A 443 15.75 15.00 -4.16
C THR A 443 16.85 14.54 -3.20
N PHE A 444 18.03 14.19 -3.72
CA PHE A 444 19.22 13.83 -2.96
C PHE A 444 20.45 14.62 -3.43
N THR A 445 21.54 14.55 -2.66
CA THR A 445 22.83 15.14 -3.07
C THR A 445 23.72 14.04 -3.60
N ALA A 446 24.05 14.09 -4.89
CA ALA A 446 25.10 13.24 -5.45
C ALA A 446 26.45 13.75 -4.92
N ASN A 447 27.16 12.91 -4.17
CA ASN A 447 28.54 13.18 -3.76
C ASN A 447 29.52 12.67 -4.80
#